data_AF-A0A4S4F4V4-F1
#
_entry.id   AF-A0A4S4F4V4-F1
#
_cell.length_a   1.000
_cell.length_b   1.000
_cell.length_c   1.000
_cell.angle_alpha   90.00
_cell.angle_beta   90.00
_cell.angle_gamma   90.00
#
_symmetry.space_group_name_H-M   'P 1'
#
loop_
_entity.id
_entity.type
_entity.pdbx_description
1 polymer ?
#
loop_
_entity_poly.entity_id
_entity_poly.type
_entity_poly.pdbx_seq_one_letter_code
_entity_poly.pdbx_strand_id
1 'polypeptide(L)'
;NDGEVLAWQWCSRESTAAYKALFEQIAPPDVLVCDGMKGIQRACAETWPDTRIQRCLVHVQRDTRADLTGKPRLQAGRELKRLADMLTRVHEPDAAVRWGEALNAWHGRWKRMLAERTYAKDNPDDPRAATSRGGWWWTHLPLRRAYFRLERLFKDGTLFCFLDPELTILGPVPRDSNRLEGGLNAALKRMLVNHRGLPEAHMRRACEWHCYMNSAKPDPARILKQHDQDTKNPIVNDDDNEPTSQPTLGTGIDWNEFHTNTRYPNTTD
;
A
#
# COMPACT_ATOMS: atom_id res chain seq x y z
N ASN A 1 -7.09 13.84 -18.33
CA ASN A 1 -7.17 14.12 -16.88
C ASN A 1 -6.31 13.11 -16.14
N ASP A 2 -5.01 13.35 -16.18
CA ASP A 2 -4.04 12.67 -15.32
C ASP A 2 -4.20 13.25 -13.92
N GLY A 3 -4.24 12.41 -12.87
CA GLY A 3 -4.47 12.89 -11.51
C GLY A 3 -3.40 13.88 -11.07
N GLU A 4 -3.77 14.82 -10.20
CA GLU A 4 -2.86 15.86 -9.68
C GLU A 4 -2.35 15.51 -8.28
N VAL A 5 -1.15 15.99 -7.95
CA VAL A 5 -0.59 15.89 -6.60
C VAL A 5 -1.19 16.97 -5.72
N LEU A 6 -1.92 16.56 -4.68
CA LEU A 6 -2.51 17.47 -3.69
C LEU A 6 -1.58 17.75 -2.52
N ALA A 7 -0.89 16.71 -2.02
CA ALA A 7 0.05 16.81 -0.92
C ALA A 7 1.05 15.65 -0.95
N TRP A 8 2.17 15.82 -0.23
CA TRP A 8 3.17 14.78 -0.01
C TRP A 8 3.74 14.93 1.41
N GLN A 9 4.29 13.85 1.96
CA GLN A 9 4.87 13.85 3.30
C GLN A 9 6.11 12.95 3.31
N TRP A 10 7.27 13.51 3.67
CA TRP A 10 8.44 12.68 3.96
C TRP A 10 8.21 11.90 5.25
N CYS A 11 8.59 10.63 5.25
CA CYS A 11 8.61 9.79 6.45
C CYS A 11 9.80 8.83 6.40
N SER A 12 10.30 8.44 7.57
CA SER A 12 11.35 7.41 7.68
C SER A 12 10.78 6.01 7.49
N ARG A 13 9.55 5.81 7.93
CA ARG A 13 8.74 4.59 7.78
C ARG A 13 7.28 4.96 7.66
N GLU A 14 6.55 4.17 6.89
CA GLU A 14 5.11 4.32 6.77
C GLU A 14 4.43 3.98 8.11
N SER A 15 3.80 4.97 8.71
CA SER A 15 3.20 4.88 10.04
C SER A 15 1.88 5.64 10.09
N THR A 16 1.02 5.33 11.07
CA THR A 16 -0.23 6.09 11.28
C THR A 16 0.05 7.58 11.42
N ALA A 17 1.10 7.98 12.15
CA ALA A 17 1.46 9.38 12.33
C ALA A 17 1.86 10.06 11.01
N ALA A 18 2.66 9.39 10.17
CA ALA A 18 3.04 9.92 8.86
C ALA A 18 1.83 10.14 7.94
N TYR A 19 0.88 9.20 7.91
CA TYR A 19 -0.35 9.38 7.13
C TYR A 19 -1.24 10.48 7.69
N LYS A 20 -1.33 10.65 9.02
CA LYS A 20 -2.07 11.78 9.60
C LYS A 20 -1.48 13.13 9.19
N ALA A 21 -0.16 13.27 9.26
CA ALA A 21 0.52 14.49 8.81
C ALA A 21 0.28 14.79 7.31
N LEU A 22 0.14 13.74 6.48
CA LEU A 22 -0.27 13.90 5.08
C LEU A 22 -1.74 14.34 4.97
N PHE A 23 -2.63 13.72 5.74
CA PHE A 23 -4.07 13.94 5.67
C PHE A 23 -4.48 15.32 6.18
N GLU A 24 -3.78 15.85 7.18
CA GLU A 24 -4.00 17.20 7.72
C GLU A 24 -3.70 18.33 6.72
N GLN A 25 -2.99 18.04 5.62
CA GLN A 25 -2.68 19.02 4.57
C GLN A 25 -3.81 19.21 3.55
N ILE A 26 -4.80 18.30 3.52
CA ILE A 26 -5.85 18.29 2.48
C ILE A 26 -7.24 18.07 3.07
N ALA A 27 -8.26 18.47 2.32
CA ALA A 27 -9.65 18.19 2.69
C ALA A 27 -9.95 16.68 2.60
N PRO A 28 -10.86 16.16 3.46
CA PRO A 28 -11.28 14.75 3.39
C PRO A 28 -11.87 14.43 2.00
N PRO A 29 -11.43 13.34 1.35
CA PRO A 29 -12.05 12.86 0.12
C PRO A 29 -13.29 12.01 0.41
N ASP A 30 -14.19 11.87 -0.56
CA ASP A 30 -15.31 10.91 -0.44
C ASP A 30 -14.80 9.46 -0.37
N VAL A 31 -13.73 9.16 -1.12
CA VAL A 31 -13.11 7.83 -1.19
C VAL A 31 -11.59 7.91 -1.15
N LEU A 32 -11.00 7.14 -0.24
CA LEU A 32 -9.56 6.86 -0.21
C LEU A 32 -9.28 5.51 -0.89
N VAL A 33 -8.56 5.54 -2.01
CA VAL A 33 -8.06 4.33 -2.69
C VAL A 33 -6.65 4.03 -2.20
N CYS A 34 -6.44 2.88 -1.55
CA CYS A 34 -5.13 2.53 -1.00
C CYS A 34 -4.79 1.04 -1.07
N ASP A 35 -3.51 0.74 -0.88
CA ASP A 35 -2.98 -0.62 -0.69
C ASP A 35 -3.28 -1.20 0.71
N GLY A 36 -4.18 -0.54 1.47
CA GLY A 36 -4.66 -0.82 2.83
C GLY A 36 -3.65 -1.38 3.81
N MET A 37 -2.49 -0.74 3.90
CA MET A 37 -1.64 -0.88 5.07
C MET A 37 -2.39 -0.47 6.35
N LYS A 38 -2.09 -1.11 7.48
CA LYS A 38 -2.80 -0.82 8.74
C LYS A 38 -2.65 0.64 9.18
N GLY A 39 -1.48 1.23 8.90
CA GLY A 39 -1.18 2.62 9.23
C GLY A 39 -2.14 3.60 8.56
N ILE A 40 -2.31 3.48 7.24
CA ILE A 40 -3.19 4.37 6.45
C ILE A 40 -4.67 4.16 6.80
N GLN A 41 -5.11 2.92 7.00
CA GLN A 41 -6.49 2.63 7.39
C GLN A 41 -6.84 3.26 8.75
N ARG A 42 -5.93 3.13 9.73
CA ARG A 42 -6.11 3.73 11.04
C ARG A 42 -6.08 5.26 10.99
N ALA A 43 -5.16 5.84 10.21
CA ALA A 43 -5.11 7.30 10.05
C ALA A 43 -6.40 7.83 9.39
N CYS A 44 -6.93 7.12 8.39
CA CYS A 44 -8.17 7.51 7.73
C CYS A 44 -9.35 7.48 8.71
N ALA A 45 -9.49 6.40 9.48
CA ALA A 45 -10.58 6.29 10.46
C ALA A 45 -10.50 7.36 11.58
N GLU A 46 -9.29 7.81 11.94
CA GLU A 46 -9.09 8.80 13.00
C GLU A 46 -9.17 10.26 12.49
N THR A 47 -8.80 10.54 11.23
CA THR A 47 -8.74 11.90 10.67
C THR A 47 -9.93 12.22 9.76
N TRP A 48 -10.43 11.23 9.01
CA TRP A 48 -11.55 11.37 8.07
C TRP A 48 -12.60 10.27 8.31
N PRO A 49 -13.40 10.37 9.39
CA PRO A 49 -14.30 9.30 9.81
C PRO A 49 -15.38 8.95 8.78
N ASP A 50 -15.76 9.91 7.94
CA ASP A 50 -16.78 9.74 6.90
C ASP A 50 -16.21 9.30 5.55
N THR A 51 -14.88 9.31 5.37
CA THR A 51 -14.23 8.88 4.13
C THR A 51 -14.33 7.36 3.98
N ARG A 52 -14.88 6.92 2.84
CA ARG A 52 -14.97 5.50 2.51
C ARG A 52 -13.62 4.99 1.98
N ILE A 53 -13.31 3.71 2.23
CA ILE A 53 -12.05 3.11 1.76
C ILE A 53 -12.33 2.15 0.60
N GLN A 54 -11.62 2.36 -0.51
CA GLN A 54 -11.49 1.37 -1.58
C GLN A 54 -10.12 0.71 -1.50
N ARG A 55 -10.11 -0.60 -1.21
CA ARG A 55 -8.88 -1.39 -1.25
C ARG A 55 -8.47 -1.63 -2.70
N CYS A 56 -7.23 -1.29 -3.05
CA CYS A 56 -6.69 -1.52 -4.39
C CYS A 56 -6.76 -3.00 -4.77
N LEU A 57 -7.53 -3.32 -5.82
CA LEU A 57 -7.77 -4.71 -6.24
C LEU A 57 -6.50 -5.42 -6.73
N VAL A 58 -5.56 -4.67 -7.33
CA VAL A 58 -4.26 -5.22 -7.76
C VAL A 58 -3.42 -5.65 -6.56
N HIS A 59 -3.45 -4.89 -5.46
CA HIS A 59 -2.80 -5.29 -4.20
C HIS A 59 -3.43 -6.55 -3.63
N VAL A 60 -4.76 -6.63 -3.61
CA VAL A 60 -5.46 -7.84 -3.12
C VAL A 60 -5.07 -9.08 -3.94
N GLN A 61 -4.94 -8.95 -5.25
CA GLN A 61 -4.46 -10.03 -6.12
C GLN A 61 -3.00 -10.42 -5.81
N ARG A 62 -2.12 -9.43 -5.65
CA ARG A 62 -0.70 -9.65 -5.30
C ARG A 62 -0.58 -10.35 -3.95
N ASP A 63 -1.28 -9.89 -2.93
CA ASP A 63 -1.30 -10.47 -1.59
C ASP A 63 -1.81 -11.91 -1.59
N THR A 64 -2.86 -12.16 -2.39
CA THR A 64 -3.40 -13.53 -2.55
C THR A 64 -2.41 -14.45 -3.26
N ARG A 65 -1.69 -13.95 -4.27
CA ARG A 65 -0.64 -14.73 -4.95
C ARG A 65 0.59 -14.96 -4.07
N ALA A 66 0.94 -14.02 -3.19
CA ALA A 66 2.02 -14.23 -2.21
C ALA A 66 1.67 -15.39 -1.25
N ASP A 67 0.40 -15.55 -0.90
CA ASP A 67 -0.07 -16.65 -0.05
C ASP A 67 -0.23 -17.98 -0.79
N LEU A 68 -0.84 -17.97 -1.97
CA LEU A 68 -1.23 -19.19 -2.69
C LEU A 68 -0.22 -19.63 -3.75
N THR A 69 0.76 -18.79 -4.07
CA THR A 69 1.64 -18.84 -5.24
C THR A 69 0.91 -18.65 -6.58
N GLY A 70 1.68 -18.48 -7.67
CA GLY A 70 1.12 -18.34 -9.02
C GLY A 70 0.44 -19.62 -9.55
N LYS A 71 0.86 -20.80 -9.10
CA LYS A 71 0.32 -22.10 -9.51
C LYS A 71 0.01 -22.98 -8.29
N PRO A 72 -1.08 -22.72 -7.56
CA PRO A 72 -1.44 -23.49 -6.38
C PRO A 72 -1.65 -24.98 -6.70
N ARG A 73 -1.05 -25.87 -5.91
CA ARG A 73 -1.18 -27.34 -6.08
C ARG A 73 -2.50 -27.88 -5.55
N LEU A 74 -3.05 -27.26 -4.52
CA LEU A 74 -4.33 -27.64 -3.92
C LEU A 74 -5.49 -27.12 -4.76
N GLN A 75 -6.55 -27.92 -4.91
CA GLN A 75 -7.77 -27.50 -5.61
C GLN A 75 -8.40 -26.28 -4.94
N ALA A 76 -8.51 -26.29 -3.60
CA ALA A 76 -8.99 -25.16 -2.82
C ALA A 76 -8.23 -23.86 -3.15
N GLY A 77 -6.90 -23.93 -3.23
CA GLY A 77 -6.04 -22.81 -3.58
C GLY A 77 -6.25 -22.32 -5.02
N ARG A 78 -6.43 -23.23 -5.99
CA ARG A 78 -6.73 -22.84 -7.38
C ARG A 78 -8.08 -22.12 -7.48
N GLU A 79 -9.11 -22.63 -6.82
CA GLU A 79 -10.43 -22.01 -6.82
C GLU A 79 -10.41 -20.63 -6.15
N LEU A 80 -9.75 -20.51 -4.99
CA LEU A 80 -9.64 -19.22 -4.28
C LEU A 80 -8.84 -18.19 -5.08
N LYS A 81 -7.74 -18.62 -5.72
CA LYS A 81 -6.96 -17.75 -6.61
C LYS A 81 -7.80 -17.24 -7.77
N ARG A 82 -8.68 -18.07 -8.37
CA ARG A 82 -9.59 -17.62 -9.43
C ARG A 82 -10.54 -16.53 -8.93
N LEU A 83 -11.08 -16.64 -7.70
CA LEU A 83 -11.89 -15.59 -7.10
C LEU A 83 -11.11 -14.28 -7.00
N ALA A 84 -9.87 -14.31 -6.51
CA ALA A 84 -9.02 -13.11 -6.44
C ALA A 84 -8.71 -12.53 -7.84
N ASP A 85 -8.37 -13.37 -8.81
CA ASP A 85 -8.10 -12.94 -10.19
C ASP A 85 -9.34 -12.31 -10.87
N MET A 86 -10.57 -12.70 -10.47
CA MET A 86 -11.81 -12.12 -10.98
C MET A 86 -12.12 -10.72 -10.43
N LEU A 87 -11.50 -10.29 -9.33
CA LEU A 87 -11.78 -8.98 -8.71
C LEU A 87 -11.70 -7.83 -9.73
N THR A 88 -10.64 -7.79 -10.55
CA THR A 88 -10.43 -6.76 -11.57
C THR A 88 -11.32 -6.90 -12.80
N ARG A 89 -12.25 -7.86 -12.81
CA ARG A 89 -13.27 -8.03 -13.85
C ARG A 89 -14.67 -7.68 -13.36
N VAL A 90 -14.82 -7.34 -12.08
CA VAL A 90 -16.08 -6.85 -11.52
C VAL A 90 -16.19 -5.36 -11.84
N HIS A 91 -17.27 -4.97 -12.50
CA HIS A 91 -17.55 -3.60 -12.94
C HIS A 91 -18.95 -3.11 -12.56
N GLU A 92 -19.80 -4.00 -12.06
CA GLU A 92 -21.21 -3.71 -11.78
C GLU A 92 -21.62 -4.31 -10.43
N PRO A 93 -22.56 -3.67 -9.70
CA PRO A 93 -23.01 -4.14 -8.37
C PRO A 93 -23.45 -5.60 -8.35
N ASP A 94 -24.23 -6.05 -9.35
CA ASP A 94 -24.69 -7.44 -9.43
C ASP A 94 -23.53 -8.44 -9.59
N ALA A 95 -22.45 -8.03 -10.26
CA ALA A 95 -21.26 -8.86 -10.39
C ALA A 95 -20.49 -8.95 -9.05
N ALA A 96 -20.52 -7.89 -8.24
CA ALA A 96 -19.95 -7.91 -6.88
C ALA A 96 -20.76 -8.86 -5.96
N VAL A 97 -22.09 -8.87 -6.07
CA VAL A 97 -22.96 -9.82 -5.34
C VAL A 97 -22.61 -11.26 -5.72
N ARG A 98 -22.58 -11.58 -7.02
CA ARG A 98 -22.20 -12.92 -7.51
C ARG A 98 -20.79 -13.33 -7.06
N TRP A 99 -19.86 -12.38 -7.00
CA TRP A 99 -18.52 -12.64 -6.48
C TRP A 99 -18.56 -13.03 -4.98
N GLY A 100 -19.35 -12.32 -4.18
CA GLY A 100 -19.56 -12.62 -2.76
C GLY A 100 -20.20 -13.99 -2.53
N GLU A 101 -21.22 -14.33 -3.32
CA GLU A 101 -21.86 -15.65 -3.30
C GLU A 101 -20.85 -16.76 -3.63
N ALA A 102 -20.02 -16.55 -4.65
CA ALA A 102 -18.99 -17.51 -5.04
C ALA A 102 -17.92 -17.69 -3.94
N LEU A 103 -17.55 -16.62 -3.23
CA LEU A 103 -16.66 -16.69 -2.06
C LEU A 103 -17.30 -17.48 -0.90
N ASN A 104 -18.58 -17.26 -0.63
CA ASN A 104 -19.31 -17.99 0.40
C ASN A 104 -19.45 -19.48 0.05
N ALA A 105 -19.79 -19.80 -1.21
CA ALA A 105 -19.87 -21.17 -1.71
C ALA A 105 -18.50 -21.88 -1.61
N TRP A 106 -17.41 -21.18 -1.92
CA TRP A 106 -16.06 -21.70 -1.73
C TRP A 106 -15.78 -22.04 -0.25
N HIS A 107 -16.13 -21.14 0.68
CA HIS A 107 -15.97 -21.40 2.10
C HIS A 107 -16.80 -22.61 2.56
N GLY A 108 -18.05 -22.72 2.11
CA GLY A 108 -18.91 -23.87 2.41
C GLY A 108 -18.27 -25.21 2.04
N ARG A 109 -17.60 -25.28 0.88
CA ARG A 109 -16.90 -26.49 0.41
C ARG A 109 -15.61 -26.78 1.21
N TRP A 110 -14.82 -25.74 1.52
CA TRP A 110 -13.46 -25.91 2.03
C TRP A 110 -13.31 -25.63 3.54
N LYS A 111 -14.38 -25.27 4.27
CA LYS A 111 -14.32 -24.93 5.71
C LYS A 111 -13.67 -26.01 6.59
N ARG A 112 -13.91 -27.29 6.29
CA ARG A 112 -13.30 -28.41 7.05
C ARG A 112 -11.78 -28.40 6.89
N MET A 113 -11.31 -28.20 5.66
CA MET A 113 -9.88 -28.09 5.33
C MET A 113 -9.25 -26.87 6.03
N LEU A 114 -9.94 -25.72 6.05
CA LEU A 114 -9.44 -24.52 6.75
C LEU A 114 -9.30 -24.70 8.26
N ALA A 115 -10.06 -25.63 8.85
CA ALA A 115 -10.04 -25.95 10.27
C ALA A 115 -8.98 -27.02 10.64
N GLU A 116 -8.30 -27.62 9.65
CA GLU A 116 -7.26 -28.63 9.90
C GLU A 116 -6.07 -28.03 10.65
N ARG A 117 -5.60 -28.79 11.66
CA ARG A 117 -4.48 -28.43 12.52
C ARG A 117 -3.42 -29.51 12.45
N THR A 118 -2.18 -29.07 12.39
CA THR A 118 -1.00 -29.93 12.54
C THR A 118 -0.47 -29.72 13.95
N TYR A 119 -0.24 -30.80 14.68
CA TYR A 119 0.20 -30.76 16.07
C TYR A 119 1.71 -31.01 16.17
N ALA A 120 2.37 -30.24 17.03
CA ALA A 120 3.81 -30.28 17.25
C ALA A 120 4.28 -31.66 17.76
N LYS A 121 3.50 -32.28 18.64
CA LYS A 121 3.79 -33.62 19.19
C LYS A 121 3.92 -34.70 18.10
N ASP A 122 3.19 -34.56 16.99
CA ASP A 122 3.17 -35.53 15.89
C ASP A 122 4.19 -35.16 14.80
N ASN A 123 4.81 -33.97 14.89
CA ASN A 123 5.75 -33.42 13.91
C ASN A 123 6.90 -32.67 14.64
N PRO A 124 7.67 -33.35 15.50
CA PRO A 124 8.68 -32.70 16.35
C PRO A 124 9.80 -32.02 15.55
N ASP A 125 10.10 -32.53 14.36
CA ASP A 125 11.18 -32.02 13.49
C ASP A 125 10.76 -30.81 12.62
N ASP A 126 9.48 -30.44 12.59
CA ASP A 126 9.06 -29.23 11.86
C ASP A 126 9.54 -27.99 12.63
N PRO A 127 10.23 -27.01 11.99
CA PRO A 127 10.69 -25.80 12.66
C PRO A 127 9.59 -25.00 13.38
N ARG A 128 8.33 -25.17 12.95
CA ARG A 128 7.17 -24.55 13.61
C ARG A 128 6.83 -25.20 14.95
N ALA A 129 7.20 -26.45 15.18
CA ALA A 129 7.00 -27.11 16.47
C ALA A 129 7.73 -26.36 17.59
N ALA A 130 8.98 -25.92 17.34
CA ALA A 130 9.79 -25.17 18.31
C ALA A 130 9.22 -23.78 18.65
N THR A 131 8.49 -23.15 17.72
CA THR A 131 7.95 -21.79 17.89
C THR A 131 6.46 -21.76 18.25
N SER A 132 5.80 -22.92 18.23
CA SER A 132 4.37 -23.05 18.44
C SER A 132 4.02 -22.99 19.94
N ARG A 133 3.57 -21.81 20.39
CA ARG A 133 3.10 -21.61 21.79
C ARG A 133 1.95 -22.54 22.21
N GLY A 134 1.08 -22.94 21.27
CA GLY A 134 -0.09 -23.78 21.55
C GLY A 134 0.10 -25.27 21.24
N GLY A 135 1.31 -25.70 20.87
CA GLY A 135 1.56 -27.08 20.44
C GLY A 135 0.90 -27.50 19.13
N TRP A 136 0.38 -26.55 18.32
CA TRP A 136 -0.20 -26.81 16.99
C TRP A 136 -0.17 -25.55 16.11
N TRP A 137 -0.30 -25.73 14.80
CA TRP A 137 -0.51 -24.66 13.82
C TRP A 137 -1.56 -25.04 12.78
N TRP A 138 -2.12 -24.04 12.09
CA TRP A 138 -3.05 -24.29 10.97
C TRP A 138 -2.31 -24.98 9.83
N THR A 139 -2.79 -26.15 9.41
CA THR A 139 -2.16 -26.95 8.35
C THR A 139 -2.07 -26.14 7.04
N HIS A 140 -3.17 -25.47 6.68
CA HIS A 140 -3.27 -24.68 5.46
C HIS A 140 -3.21 -23.17 5.74
N LEU A 141 -2.25 -22.73 6.58
CA LEU A 141 -2.15 -21.33 7.01
C LEU A 141 -2.18 -20.30 5.86
N PRO A 142 -1.44 -20.46 4.74
CA PRO A 142 -1.49 -19.49 3.66
C PRO A 142 -2.86 -19.43 2.97
N LEU A 143 -3.50 -20.58 2.77
CA LEU A 143 -4.86 -20.66 2.22
C LEU A 143 -5.87 -19.96 3.13
N ARG A 144 -5.77 -20.23 4.43
CA ARG A 144 -6.60 -19.63 5.47
C ARG A 144 -6.43 -18.11 5.49
N ARG A 145 -5.18 -17.62 5.47
CA ARG A 145 -4.87 -16.18 5.45
C ARG A 145 -5.44 -15.49 4.22
N ALA A 146 -5.29 -16.07 3.04
CA ALA A 146 -5.85 -15.53 1.80
C ALA A 146 -7.37 -15.44 1.85
N TYR A 147 -8.05 -16.50 2.30
CA TYR A 147 -9.52 -16.52 2.40
C TYR A 147 -10.03 -15.45 3.36
N PHE A 148 -9.53 -15.41 4.61
CA PHE A 148 -10.02 -14.45 5.60
C PHE A 148 -9.68 -13.01 5.23
N ARG A 149 -8.63 -12.76 4.44
CA ARG A 149 -8.39 -11.43 3.86
C ARG A 149 -9.53 -11.04 2.91
N LEU A 150 -9.86 -11.90 1.95
CA LEU A 150 -10.93 -11.65 0.98
C LEU A 150 -12.30 -11.50 1.67
N GLU A 151 -12.60 -12.40 2.62
CA GLU A 151 -13.85 -12.36 3.38
C GLU A 151 -13.99 -11.05 4.16
N ARG A 152 -12.95 -10.66 4.90
CA ARG A 152 -12.95 -9.40 5.66
C ARG A 152 -13.12 -8.20 4.73
N LEU A 153 -12.31 -8.09 3.67
CA LEU A 153 -12.39 -6.94 2.77
C LEU A 153 -13.76 -6.81 2.09
N PHE A 154 -14.43 -7.94 1.81
CA PHE A 154 -15.79 -7.96 1.30
C PHE A 154 -16.81 -7.49 2.35
N LYS A 155 -16.75 -8.05 3.57
CA LYS A 155 -17.66 -7.69 4.68
C LYS A 155 -17.52 -6.24 5.10
N ASP A 156 -16.30 -5.72 5.10
CA ASP A 156 -16.00 -4.33 5.45
C ASP A 156 -16.42 -3.36 4.32
N GLY A 157 -16.95 -3.85 3.19
CA GLY A 157 -17.35 -3.02 2.04
C GLY A 157 -16.19 -2.46 1.21
N THR A 158 -14.94 -2.75 1.57
CA THR A 158 -13.76 -2.11 0.98
C THR A 158 -13.33 -2.67 -0.40
N LEU A 159 -13.81 -3.84 -0.82
CA LEU A 159 -13.46 -4.41 -2.14
C LEU A 159 -14.16 -3.71 -3.31
N PHE A 160 -15.41 -3.32 -3.12
CA PHE A 160 -16.29 -2.86 -4.20
C PHE A 160 -16.92 -1.49 -3.91
N CYS A 161 -16.32 -0.72 -3.01
CA CYS A 161 -16.71 0.65 -2.68
C CYS A 161 -16.80 1.55 -3.93
N PHE A 162 -15.93 1.32 -4.93
CA PHE A 162 -15.96 2.03 -6.21
C PHE A 162 -17.23 1.85 -7.05
N LEU A 163 -18.10 0.89 -6.69
CA LEU A 163 -19.38 0.63 -7.35
C LEU A 163 -20.57 1.30 -6.65
N ASP A 164 -20.34 1.98 -5.53
CA ASP A 164 -21.40 2.66 -4.78
C ASP A 164 -22.01 3.79 -5.64
N PRO A 165 -23.34 3.76 -5.92
CA PRO A 165 -24.01 4.80 -6.68
C PRO A 165 -23.80 6.20 -6.12
N GLU A 166 -23.72 6.38 -4.80
CA GLU A 166 -23.51 7.71 -4.19
C GLU A 166 -22.13 8.28 -4.54
N LEU A 167 -21.12 7.42 -4.64
CA LEU A 167 -19.75 7.82 -4.94
C LEU A 167 -19.49 8.04 -6.43
N THR A 168 -20.38 7.56 -7.29
CA THR A 168 -20.23 7.65 -8.75
C THR A 168 -20.96 8.83 -9.37
N ILE A 169 -21.72 9.62 -8.59
CA ILE A 169 -22.49 10.80 -9.03
C ILE A 169 -21.59 11.81 -9.75
N LEU A 170 -20.40 12.08 -9.22
CA LEU A 170 -19.45 13.06 -9.76
C LEU A 170 -18.48 12.46 -10.80
N GLY A 171 -18.54 11.15 -11.03
CA GLY A 171 -17.67 10.43 -11.96
C GLY A 171 -17.19 9.09 -11.42
N PRO A 172 -16.45 8.31 -12.24
CA PRO A 172 -16.01 6.97 -11.86
C PRO A 172 -14.94 7.01 -10.75
N VAL A 173 -15.14 6.17 -9.73
CA VAL A 173 -14.16 5.95 -8.67
C VAL A 173 -13.10 4.92 -9.11
N PRO A 174 -11.80 5.19 -8.92
CA PRO A 174 -10.76 4.20 -9.22
C PRO A 174 -10.85 2.97 -8.30
N ARG A 175 -10.76 1.77 -8.87
CA ARG A 175 -10.69 0.50 -8.13
C ARG A 175 -9.28 0.07 -7.74
N ASP A 176 -8.27 0.74 -8.30
CA ASP A 176 -6.87 0.45 -8.08
C ASP A 176 -6.02 1.72 -8.11
N SER A 177 -4.82 1.60 -7.53
CA SER A 177 -3.81 2.65 -7.42
C SER A 177 -2.82 2.63 -8.59
N ASN A 178 -3.15 1.98 -9.72
CA ASN A 178 -2.20 1.84 -10.84
C ASN A 178 -1.74 3.20 -11.39
N ARG A 179 -2.61 4.21 -11.38
CA ARG A 179 -2.26 5.58 -11.79
C ARG A 179 -1.15 6.17 -10.90
N LEU A 180 -1.24 5.95 -9.58
CA LEU A 180 -0.25 6.41 -8.62
C LEU A 180 1.05 5.59 -8.73
N GLU A 181 0.94 4.26 -8.77
CA GLU A 181 2.10 3.35 -8.78
C GLU A 181 2.88 3.33 -10.08
N GLY A 182 2.18 3.27 -11.21
CA GLY A 182 2.77 3.25 -12.55
C GLY A 182 3.11 4.63 -13.09
N GLY A 183 2.50 5.68 -12.54
CA GLY A 183 2.76 7.09 -12.88
C GLY A 183 3.75 7.74 -11.92
N LEU A 184 3.23 8.54 -11.00
CA LEU A 184 4.01 9.40 -10.09
C LEU A 184 5.06 8.61 -9.30
N ASN A 185 4.67 7.52 -8.64
CA ASN A 185 5.60 6.74 -7.80
C ASN A 185 6.68 6.06 -8.64
N ALA A 186 6.38 5.61 -9.86
CA ALA A 186 7.39 5.05 -10.76
C ALA A 186 8.41 6.11 -11.17
N ALA A 187 7.96 7.34 -11.46
CA ALA A 187 8.84 8.44 -11.80
C ALA A 187 9.75 8.84 -10.62
N LEU A 188 9.20 8.97 -9.41
CA LEU A 188 9.96 9.23 -8.18
C LEU A 188 11.00 8.13 -7.93
N LYS A 189 10.61 6.85 -8.02
CA LYS A 189 11.52 5.71 -7.86
C LYS A 189 12.66 5.74 -8.87
N ARG A 190 12.38 6.00 -10.16
CA ARG A 190 13.42 6.13 -11.19
C ARG A 190 14.37 7.28 -10.89
N MET A 191 13.84 8.43 -10.45
CA MET A 191 14.67 9.59 -10.11
C MET A 191 15.65 9.25 -8.98
N LEU A 192 15.16 8.62 -7.91
CA LEU A 192 16.03 8.19 -6.80
C LEU A 192 17.08 7.17 -7.24
N VAL A 193 16.71 6.19 -8.07
CA VAL A 193 17.65 5.17 -8.59
C VAL A 193 18.73 5.80 -9.48
N ASN A 194 18.33 6.67 -10.41
CA ASN A 194 19.24 7.28 -11.37
C ASN A 194 20.19 8.31 -10.73
N HIS A 195 19.78 8.90 -9.61
CA HIS A 195 20.53 9.96 -8.92
C HIS A 195 21.07 9.54 -7.55
N ARG A 196 21.25 8.24 -7.32
CA ARG A 196 21.80 7.67 -6.07
C ARG A 196 23.17 8.22 -5.61
N GLY A 197 23.90 8.90 -6.50
CA GLY A 197 25.18 9.55 -6.20
C GLY A 197 25.05 11.00 -5.72
N LEU A 198 23.84 11.57 -5.70
CA LEU A 198 23.60 12.91 -5.17
C LEU A 198 23.48 12.89 -3.64
N PRO A 199 23.84 13.98 -2.95
CA PRO A 199 23.51 14.16 -1.54
C PRO A 199 22.01 13.99 -1.30
N GLU A 200 21.64 13.46 -0.14
CA GLU A 200 20.24 13.18 0.20
C GLU A 200 19.34 14.41 0.07
N ALA A 201 19.82 15.58 0.50
CA ALA A 201 19.10 16.84 0.36
C ALA A 201 18.74 17.17 -1.11
N HIS A 202 19.64 16.87 -2.05
CA HIS A 202 19.39 17.09 -3.48
C HIS A 202 18.41 16.06 -4.05
N MET A 203 18.52 14.79 -3.62
CA MET A 203 17.55 13.76 -4.01
C MET A 203 16.13 14.12 -3.53
N ARG A 204 16.00 14.57 -2.27
CA ARG A 204 14.72 15.04 -1.71
C ARG A 204 14.17 16.21 -2.51
N ARG A 205 14.98 17.24 -2.76
CA ARG A 205 14.57 18.41 -3.55
C ARG A 205 14.13 18.04 -4.96
N ALA A 206 14.77 17.06 -5.60
CA ALA A 206 14.34 16.56 -6.90
C ALA A 206 12.95 15.90 -6.84
N CYS A 207 12.68 15.09 -5.81
CA CYS A 207 11.36 14.51 -5.55
C CYS A 207 10.30 15.58 -5.28
N GLU A 208 10.60 16.56 -4.44
CA GLU A 208 9.70 17.68 -4.13
C GLU A 208 9.36 18.48 -5.38
N TRP A 209 10.36 18.78 -6.22
CA TRP A 209 10.18 19.43 -7.50
C TRP A 209 9.27 18.61 -8.42
N HIS A 210 9.47 17.29 -8.49
CA HIS A 210 8.61 16.43 -9.30
C HIS A 210 7.16 16.42 -8.80
N CYS A 211 6.93 16.35 -7.48
CA CYS A 211 5.60 16.48 -6.90
C CYS A 211 4.97 17.85 -7.24
N TYR A 212 5.73 18.94 -7.10
CA TYR A 212 5.27 20.29 -7.42
C TYR A 212 4.86 20.43 -8.90
N MET A 213 5.69 19.94 -9.82
CA MET A 213 5.42 19.99 -11.26
C MET A 213 4.19 19.16 -11.68
N ASN A 214 3.72 18.24 -10.85
CA ASN A 214 2.49 17.46 -11.06
C ASN A 214 1.31 17.94 -10.19
N SER A 215 1.43 19.11 -9.55
CA SER A 215 0.30 19.78 -8.89
C SER A 215 -0.63 20.45 -9.91
N ALA A 216 -1.78 20.96 -9.46
CA ALA A 216 -2.79 21.58 -10.32
C ALA A 216 -2.25 22.73 -11.20
N LYS A 217 -1.36 23.56 -10.64
CA LYS A 217 -0.87 24.81 -11.27
C LYS A 217 0.57 25.12 -10.85
N PRO A 218 1.58 24.37 -11.34
CA PRO A 218 2.97 24.70 -11.08
C PRO A 218 3.37 26.03 -11.74
N ASP A 219 4.14 26.84 -11.02
CA ASP A 219 4.79 28.07 -11.48
C ASP A 219 6.30 27.97 -11.25
N PRO A 220 7.01 27.19 -12.08
CA PRO A 220 8.45 27.02 -11.94
C PRO A 220 9.21 28.34 -12.14
N ALA A 221 8.66 29.26 -12.95
CA ALA A 221 9.31 30.53 -13.24
C ALA A 221 9.40 31.41 -11.99
N ARG A 222 8.37 31.41 -11.14
CA ARG A 222 8.40 32.12 -9.85
C ARG A 222 9.42 31.53 -8.89
N ILE A 223 9.49 30.21 -8.74
CA ILE A 223 10.44 29.55 -7.84
C ILE A 223 11.88 29.84 -8.29
N LEU A 224 12.17 29.73 -9.58
CA LEU A 224 13.49 30.01 -10.13
C LEU A 224 13.89 31.48 -9.96
N LYS A 225 12.97 32.43 -10.16
CA LYS A 225 13.22 33.85 -9.90
C LYS A 225 13.53 34.13 -8.44
N GLN A 226 12.83 33.47 -7.51
CA GLN A 226 13.07 33.62 -6.08
C GLN A 226 14.44 33.04 -5.70
N HIS A 227 14.78 31.85 -6.18
CA HIS A 227 16.10 31.25 -6.00
C HIS A 227 17.23 32.16 -6.53
N ASP A 228 17.03 32.77 -7.71
CA ASP A 228 18.00 33.73 -8.28
C ASP A 228 18.14 35.00 -7.43
N GLN A 229 17.07 35.45 -6.77
CA GLN A 229 17.11 36.60 -5.86
C GLN A 229 17.84 36.25 -4.56
N ASP A 230 17.55 35.10 -3.97
CA ASP A 230 18.18 34.61 -2.74
C ASP A 230 19.67 34.33 -2.93
N THR A 231 20.07 33.87 -4.13
CA THR A 231 21.48 33.67 -4.49
C THR A 231 22.23 35.00 -4.67
N LYS A 232 21.53 36.07 -5.10
CA LYS A 232 22.11 37.40 -5.32
C LYS A 232 22.19 38.24 -4.05
N ASN A 233 21.27 38.04 -3.10
CA ASN A 233 21.25 38.67 -1.80
C ASN A 233 21.26 37.58 -0.71
N PRO A 234 22.40 36.91 -0.46
CA PRO A 234 22.48 35.95 0.62
C PRO A 234 22.15 36.67 1.92
N ILE A 235 21.01 36.32 2.53
CA ILE A 235 20.72 36.74 3.90
C ILE A 235 21.81 36.06 4.74
N VAL A 236 22.74 36.85 5.28
CA VAL A 236 23.70 36.38 6.29
C VAL A 236 22.90 36.19 7.57
N ASN A 237 22.24 35.03 7.69
CA ASN A 237 21.83 34.52 8.98
C ASN A 237 23.06 33.82 9.55
N ASP A 238 23.77 34.49 10.45
CA ASP A 238 24.89 33.96 11.23
C ASP A 238 24.38 33.05 12.37
N ASP A 239 23.33 32.29 12.08
CA ASP A 239 22.69 31.35 12.99
C ASP A 239 22.29 30.15 12.13
N ASP A 240 22.96 29.01 12.33
CA ASP A 240 22.64 27.70 11.76
C ASP A 240 21.30 27.14 12.30
N ASN A 241 20.31 28.03 12.49
CA ASN A 241 18.95 27.74 12.88
C ASN A 241 18.01 28.61 12.02
N GLU A 242 17.88 28.29 10.74
CA GLU A 242 16.61 28.56 10.06
C GLU A 242 15.47 27.96 10.91
N PRO A 243 14.33 28.65 11.09
CA PRO A 243 13.15 28.06 11.67
C PRO A 243 12.68 26.97 10.71
N THR A 244 13.19 25.79 10.98
CA THR A 244 12.83 24.55 10.35
C THR A 244 11.38 24.29 10.72
N SER A 245 10.47 24.59 9.81
CA SER A 245 9.34 23.69 9.55
C SER A 245 9.83 22.39 8.88
N GLN A 246 11.10 22.01 9.13
CA GLN A 246 11.74 20.76 8.75
C GLN A 246 11.88 19.90 10.01
N PRO A 247 11.55 18.61 9.95
CA PRO A 247 11.97 17.68 10.98
C PRO A 247 13.51 17.60 11.00
N THR A 248 14.07 17.80 12.20
CA THR A 248 15.50 17.74 12.54
C THR A 248 16.19 16.41 12.18
N LEU A 249 17.51 16.52 12.00
CA LEU A 249 18.48 15.48 11.62
C LEU A 249 18.32 14.16 12.41
N GLY A 250 18.25 13.04 11.68
CA GLY A 250 18.42 11.69 12.25
C GLY A 250 17.34 10.67 11.93
N THR A 251 17.08 10.37 10.65
CA THR A 251 16.50 9.07 10.25
C THR A 251 16.97 8.73 8.84
N GLY A 252 18.05 7.95 8.74
CA GLY A 252 18.45 7.37 7.46
C GLY A 252 17.32 6.54 6.86
N ILE A 253 17.19 6.59 5.54
CA ILE A 253 16.30 5.71 4.78
C ILE A 253 16.70 4.26 5.10
N ASP A 254 15.79 3.49 5.71
CA ASP A 254 15.98 2.05 5.91
C ASP A 254 15.77 1.36 4.55
N TRP A 255 16.88 1.16 3.84
CA TRP A 255 16.93 0.56 2.50
C TRP A 255 16.32 -0.85 2.41
N ASN A 256 16.01 -1.50 3.54
CA ASN A 256 15.47 -2.86 3.57
C ASN A 256 14.00 -2.96 3.11
N GLU A 257 13.24 -1.87 3.08
CA GLU A 257 11.83 -1.90 2.63
C GLU A 257 11.69 -2.02 1.10
N PHE A 258 12.77 -1.82 0.34
CA PHE A 258 12.76 -1.86 -1.13
C PHE A 258 13.25 -3.18 -1.75
N HIS A 259 13.66 -4.16 -0.93
CA HIS A 259 14.12 -5.46 -1.42
C HIS A 259 13.37 -6.63 -0.77
N THR A 260 12.93 -7.58 -1.62
CA THR A 260 12.61 -8.92 -1.15
C THR A 260 13.90 -9.55 -0.65
N ASN A 261 13.97 -9.94 0.62
CA ASN A 261 15.13 -10.65 1.16
C ASN A 261 15.31 -11.98 0.40
N THR A 262 16.23 -12.02 -0.56
CA THR A 262 16.70 -13.27 -1.16
C THR A 262 17.78 -13.79 -0.22
N ARG A 263 17.49 -14.88 0.50
CA ARG A 263 18.49 -15.57 1.32
C ARG A 263 19.59 -16.08 0.38
N TYR A 264 20.79 -15.49 0.45
CA TYR A 264 21.96 -16.06 -0.20
C TYR A 264 22.22 -17.46 0.38
N PRO A 265 22.39 -18.50 -0.46
CA PRO A 265 22.86 -19.78 0.03
C PRO A 265 24.33 -19.64 0.41
N ASN A 266 24.64 -19.70 1.69
CA ASN A 266 25.98 -20.07 2.13
C ASN A 266 26.18 -21.55 1.82
N THR A 267 26.72 -21.82 0.65
CA THR A 267 27.42 -23.08 0.35
C THR A 267 28.83 -22.69 -0.07
N THR A 268 29.77 -22.93 0.83
CA THR A 268 31.12 -23.37 0.49
C THR A 268 31.53 -24.33 1.60
N ASP A 269 32.14 -25.42 1.16
CA ASP A 269 32.56 -26.61 1.89
C ASP A 269 33.37 -26.34 3.18
#